data_AF-A0A662C5Z2-F1
#
_entry.id   AF-A0A662C5Z2-F1
#
_cell.length_a   1.000
_cell.length_b   1.000
_cell.length_c   1.000
_cell.angle_alpha   90.00
_cell.angle_beta   90.00
_cell.angle_gamma   90.00
#
_symmetry.space_group_name_H-M   'P 1'
#
loop_
_entity.id
_entity.type
_entity.pdbx_description
1 polymer ?
#
loop_
_entity_poly.entity_id
_entity_poly.type
_entity_poly.pdbx_seq_one_letter_code
_entity_poly.pdbx_strand_id
1 'polypeptide(L)'
;METNKIQKELSLEQLYHCPMNCESDKTYKETGKCPVCNMNLVSENEHNHEHHHNHGQEHQKTETTNTGAKHYCPMLCEGDKTYDELGDCPECGMHLKSSESVKQVNLNYTCPMHPEINLPEPGDCPKCGMSLIPVTPTNDNHEEREYKAMLKKFWIAVIFTLPVFLIAMLDMVKGVGLEELFPIRTWNWIQMFLTIPVVFYAGGTF
;
A
#
# COMPACT_ATOMS: atom_id res chain seq x y z
N MET A 1 -42.41 31.33 54.02
CA MET A 1 -42.22 31.12 52.58
C MET A 1 -40.80 31.55 52.22
N GLU A 2 -39.76 30.76 52.50
CA GLU A 2 -38.38 31.22 52.24
C GLU A 2 -37.33 30.11 52.07
N THR A 3 -37.75 28.85 52.08
CA THR A 3 -36.86 27.69 51.87
C THR A 3 -36.69 27.32 50.39
N ASN A 4 -37.10 28.17 49.44
CA ASN A 4 -37.23 27.78 48.02
C ASN A 4 -36.72 28.82 47.00
N LYS A 5 -35.72 29.65 47.35
CA LYS A 5 -35.15 30.67 46.44
C LYS A 5 -33.62 30.75 46.37
N ILE A 6 -32.89 29.94 47.13
CA ILE A 6 -31.40 30.01 47.17
C ILE A 6 -30.72 28.91 46.33
N GLN A 7 -31.45 27.92 45.81
CA GLN A 7 -30.87 26.80 45.04
C GLN A 7 -30.84 27.02 43.52
N LYS A 8 -31.00 28.25 43.03
CA LYS A 8 -31.14 28.50 41.58
C LYS A 8 -30.48 29.80 41.14
N GLU A 9 -29.14 29.88 41.22
CA GLU A 9 -28.35 30.69 40.28
C GLU A 9 -26.83 30.40 40.42
N LEU A 10 -26.24 29.99 39.31
CA LEU A 10 -24.96 30.51 38.79
C LEU A 10 -23.60 29.95 39.32
N SER A 11 -23.19 28.79 38.80
CA SER A 11 -21.82 28.58 38.26
C SER A 11 -21.73 27.24 37.51
N LEU A 12 -22.13 27.26 36.25
CA LEU A 12 -21.84 26.20 35.27
C LEU A 12 -20.38 26.39 34.84
N GLU A 13 -19.45 25.76 35.54
CA GLU A 13 -18.03 25.84 35.21
C GLU A 13 -17.77 24.96 33.98
N GLN A 14 -17.85 25.56 32.78
CA GLN A 14 -17.51 24.87 31.53
C GLN A 14 -16.03 24.52 31.56
N LEU A 15 -15.77 23.21 31.58
CA LEU A 15 -14.45 22.65 31.76
C LEU A 15 -13.89 22.25 30.40
N TYR A 16 -12.70 22.75 30.05
CA TYR A 16 -12.04 22.55 28.77
C TYR A 16 -10.84 21.61 28.91
N HIS A 17 -10.68 20.65 28.01
CA HIS A 17 -9.54 19.72 28.02
C HIS A 17 -8.71 19.83 26.72
N CYS A 18 -7.44 19.41 26.81
CA CYS A 18 -6.55 19.34 25.65
C CYS A 18 -6.76 18.00 24.91
N PRO A 19 -7.17 18.00 23.63
CA PRO A 19 -7.54 16.79 22.89
C PRO A 19 -6.41 15.77 22.72
N MET A 20 -5.16 16.22 22.84
CA MET A 20 -3.97 15.36 22.77
C MET A 20 -3.52 14.84 24.15
N ASN A 21 -4.27 15.13 25.21
CA ASN A 21 -4.00 14.72 26.60
C ASN A 21 -2.54 14.97 27.06
N CYS A 22 -1.92 16.07 26.62
CA CYS A 22 -0.49 16.34 26.89
C CYS A 22 -0.13 16.43 28.38
N GLU A 23 -1.11 16.70 29.24
CA GLU A 23 -0.93 16.78 30.71
C GLU A 23 -1.84 15.80 31.47
N SER A 24 -2.26 14.73 30.78
CA SER A 24 -3.02 13.56 31.28
C SER A 24 -4.39 13.81 31.90
N ASP A 25 -4.60 14.86 32.72
CA ASP A 25 -5.83 15.06 33.50
C ASP A 25 -6.15 16.54 33.82
N LYS A 26 -5.40 17.50 33.25
CA LYS A 26 -5.65 18.92 33.51
C LYS A 26 -6.79 19.48 32.69
N THR A 27 -7.70 20.09 33.41
CA THR A 27 -8.85 20.78 32.87
C THR A 27 -8.79 22.26 33.15
N TYR A 28 -9.17 23.06 32.16
CA TYR A 28 -9.03 24.51 32.15
C TYR A 28 -10.40 25.16 32.23
N LYS A 29 -10.49 26.29 32.94
CA LYS A 29 -11.76 27.01 33.16
C LYS A 29 -12.03 28.06 32.07
N GLU A 30 -11.07 28.27 31.18
CA GLU A 30 -11.10 29.31 30.15
C GLU A 30 -10.81 28.71 28.77
N THR A 31 -11.45 29.27 27.76
CA THR A 31 -11.15 28.97 26.36
C THR A 31 -9.78 29.51 26.00
N GLY A 32 -8.90 28.69 25.41
CA GLY A 32 -7.55 29.14 25.06
C GLY A 32 -6.74 28.09 24.33
N LYS A 33 -5.45 28.40 24.13
CA LYS A 33 -4.47 27.46 23.57
C LYS A 33 -3.76 26.73 24.70
N CYS A 34 -3.56 25.43 24.50
CA CYS A 34 -2.77 24.60 25.40
C CYS A 34 -1.32 25.10 25.44
N PRO A 35 -0.70 25.32 26.62
CA PRO A 35 0.67 25.82 26.72
C PRO A 35 1.74 24.79 26.26
N VAL A 36 1.39 23.51 26.17
CA VAL A 36 2.32 22.44 25.77
C VAL A 36 2.33 22.24 24.26
N CYS A 37 1.15 22.06 23.65
CA CYS A 37 1.03 21.74 22.22
C CYS A 37 0.50 22.90 21.36
N ASN A 38 0.13 24.03 21.98
CA ASN A 38 -0.40 25.23 21.33
C ASN A 38 -1.69 25.03 20.52
N MET A 39 -2.37 23.89 20.67
CA MET A 39 -3.68 23.60 20.08
C MET A 39 -4.82 24.17 20.94
N ASN A 40 -5.96 24.41 20.32
CA ASN A 40 -7.14 24.96 21.01
C ASN A 40 -7.76 23.92 21.95
N LEU A 41 -8.11 24.34 23.16
CA LEU A 41 -8.79 23.51 24.16
C LEU A 41 -10.27 23.31 23.78
N VAL A 42 -10.80 22.11 24.01
CA VAL A 42 -12.15 21.70 23.59
C VAL A 42 -13.04 21.49 24.82
N SER A 43 -14.29 21.95 24.77
CA SER A 43 -15.29 21.70 25.82
C SER A 43 -15.91 20.32 25.67
N GLU A 44 -16.26 19.69 26.78
CA GLU A 44 -16.76 18.30 26.80
C GLU A 44 -18.21 18.10 26.32
N ASN A 45 -18.80 19.08 25.63
CA ASN A 45 -20.09 18.94 24.96
C ASN A 45 -19.97 19.47 23.52
N GLU A 46 -20.48 18.67 22.58
CA GLU A 46 -20.47 18.80 21.12
C GLU A 46 -19.23 18.26 20.37
N HIS A 47 -19.27 16.96 20.10
CA HIS A 47 -18.61 16.35 18.94
C HIS A 47 -19.64 16.14 17.84
N ASN A 48 -20.00 17.23 17.15
CA ASN A 48 -20.62 17.16 15.83
C ASN A 48 -19.53 17.51 14.81
N HIS A 49 -18.98 16.48 14.17
CA HIS A 49 -17.84 16.62 13.26
C HIS A 49 -18.33 16.88 11.84
N GLU A 50 -18.46 18.17 11.50
CA GLU A 50 -18.63 18.65 10.12
C GLU A 50 -17.23 18.81 9.50
N HIS A 51 -16.77 17.81 8.74
CA HIS A 51 -15.49 17.84 8.04
C HIS A 51 -15.69 18.27 6.58
N HIS A 52 -15.55 19.57 6.31
CA HIS A 52 -15.38 20.07 4.94
C HIS A 52 -13.91 19.95 4.51
N HIS A 53 -13.57 18.89 3.79
CA HIS A 53 -12.31 18.79 3.06
C HIS A 53 -12.48 19.33 1.63
N ASN A 54 -12.07 20.57 1.42
CA ASN A 54 -11.90 21.14 0.08
C ASN A 54 -10.49 20.76 -0.43
N HIS A 55 -10.39 19.67 -1.18
CA HIS A 55 -9.20 19.34 -1.95
C HIS A 55 -9.39 19.80 -3.40
N GLY A 56 -9.09 21.08 -3.64
CA GLY A 56 -8.77 21.55 -4.98
C GLY A 56 -7.36 21.11 -5.34
N GLN A 57 -7.23 19.95 -5.99
CA GLN A 57 -6.02 19.62 -6.74
C GLN A 57 -6.38 19.06 -8.11
N GLU A 58 -5.95 19.84 -9.09
CA GLU A 58 -6.08 19.69 -10.53
C GLU A 58 -5.33 18.44 -11.00
N HIS A 59 -6.05 17.34 -11.22
CA HIS A 59 -5.48 16.16 -11.87
C HIS A 59 -5.95 16.07 -13.32
N GLN A 60 -4.99 16.25 -14.22
CA GLN A 60 -5.14 16.17 -15.66
C GLN A 60 -5.79 14.84 -16.09
N LYS A 61 -6.86 15.00 -16.84
CA LYS A 61 -7.68 13.99 -17.51
C LYS A 61 -6.83 13.14 -18.47
N THR A 62 -6.50 11.90 -18.12
CA THR A 62 -6.23 10.86 -19.11
C THR A 62 -7.52 10.12 -19.39
N GLU A 63 -8.17 10.52 -20.49
CA GLU A 63 -9.29 9.78 -21.07
C GLU A 63 -8.79 8.41 -21.55
N THR A 64 -9.31 7.34 -20.97
CA THR A 64 -9.30 6.03 -21.60
C THR A 64 -10.74 5.55 -21.60
N THR A 65 -11.38 5.70 -22.76
CA THR A 65 -12.71 5.18 -23.07
C THR A 65 -12.67 3.65 -22.98
N ASN A 66 -12.97 3.10 -21.81
CA ASN A 66 -13.36 1.70 -21.69
C ASN A 66 -14.89 1.66 -21.61
N THR A 67 -15.51 1.52 -22.77
CA THR A 67 -16.90 1.13 -22.92
C THR A 67 -17.12 -0.21 -22.22
N GLY A 68 -17.76 -0.18 -21.03
CA GLY A 68 -18.23 -1.37 -20.32
C GLY A 68 -17.61 -1.64 -18.94
N ALA A 69 -16.73 -0.77 -18.43
CA ALA A 69 -16.21 -0.91 -17.08
C ALA A 69 -17.27 -0.45 -16.06
N LYS A 70 -17.74 -1.37 -15.22
CA LYS A 70 -18.64 -1.07 -14.09
C LYS A 70 -17.85 -0.42 -12.97
N HIS A 71 -18.25 0.75 -12.50
CA HIS A 71 -17.57 1.48 -11.43
C HIS A 71 -18.38 1.39 -10.14
N TYR A 72 -17.70 1.19 -9.00
CA TYR A 72 -18.35 1.05 -7.70
C TYR A 72 -17.91 2.14 -6.73
N CYS A 73 -18.81 2.50 -5.80
CA CYS A 73 -18.50 3.42 -4.71
C CYS A 73 -17.75 2.65 -3.61
N PRO A 74 -16.50 3.01 -3.25
CA PRO A 74 -15.72 2.28 -2.24
C PRO A 74 -16.36 2.23 -0.85
N MET A 75 -17.27 3.17 -0.57
CA MET A 75 -18.03 3.27 0.68
C MET A 75 -19.35 2.49 0.65
N LEU A 76 -19.73 1.90 -0.50
CA LEU A 76 -20.98 1.14 -0.69
C LEU A 76 -22.24 1.91 -0.22
N CYS A 77 -22.31 3.22 -0.47
CA CYS A 77 -23.43 4.07 -0.03
C CYS A 77 -24.80 3.59 -0.56
N GLU A 78 -24.82 3.04 -1.77
CA GLU A 78 -26.02 2.43 -2.38
C GLU A 78 -25.92 0.89 -2.45
N GLY A 79 -25.08 0.28 -1.61
CA GLY A 79 -24.78 -1.15 -1.62
C GLY A 79 -23.96 -1.57 -2.86
N ASP A 80 -24.43 -2.59 -3.58
CA ASP A 80 -23.74 -3.21 -4.72
C ASP A 80 -24.00 -2.51 -6.07
N LYS A 81 -24.53 -1.28 -6.05
CA LYS A 81 -24.80 -0.54 -7.29
C LYS A 81 -23.50 -0.20 -8.00
N THR A 82 -23.51 -0.46 -9.30
CA THR A 82 -22.40 -0.14 -10.20
C THR A 82 -22.88 0.86 -11.24
N TYR A 83 -22.01 1.81 -11.57
CA TYR A 83 -22.27 2.87 -12.54
C TYR A 83 -21.44 2.64 -13.80
N ASP A 84 -22.02 2.90 -14.95
CA ASP A 84 -21.35 2.71 -16.24
C ASP A 84 -20.45 3.89 -16.63
N GLU A 85 -20.55 5.02 -15.92
CA GLU A 85 -19.80 6.25 -16.17
C GLU A 85 -18.74 6.51 -15.09
N LEU A 86 -17.57 7.02 -15.51
CA LEU A 86 -16.57 7.55 -14.58
C LEU A 86 -17.05 8.90 -14.05
N GLY A 87 -17.08 9.03 -12.73
CA GLY A 87 -17.44 10.27 -12.05
C GLY A 87 -17.41 10.10 -10.53
N ASP A 88 -17.94 11.11 -9.84
CA ASP A 88 -18.11 11.11 -8.40
C ASP A 88 -19.47 10.50 -8.01
N CYS A 89 -19.48 9.75 -6.92
CA CYS A 89 -20.71 9.15 -6.38
C CYS A 89 -21.69 10.26 -5.97
N PRO A 90 -22.97 10.21 -6.40
CA PRO A 90 -23.95 11.25 -6.09
C PRO A 90 -24.31 11.34 -4.59
N GLU A 91 -24.07 10.27 -3.82
CA GLU A 91 -24.38 10.22 -2.39
C GLU A 91 -23.25 10.77 -1.51
N CYS A 92 -21.99 10.41 -1.80
CA CYS A 92 -20.85 10.75 -0.95
C CYS A 92 -19.82 11.69 -1.61
N GLY A 93 -19.98 12.01 -2.89
CA GLY A 93 -19.08 12.90 -3.63
C GLY A 93 -17.67 12.34 -3.86
N MET A 94 -17.47 11.04 -3.64
CA MET A 94 -16.17 10.38 -3.83
C MET A 94 -16.05 9.76 -5.22
N HIS A 95 -14.87 9.86 -5.83
CA HIS A 95 -14.59 9.28 -7.14
C HIS A 95 -14.77 7.74 -7.15
N LEU A 96 -15.53 7.24 -8.12
CA LEU A 96 -15.81 5.82 -8.28
C LEU A 96 -14.55 5.04 -8.70
N LYS A 97 -14.41 3.80 -8.24
CA LYS A 97 -13.29 2.89 -8.61
C LYS A 97 -13.76 1.86 -9.64
N SER A 98 -12.88 1.48 -10.57
CA SER A 98 -13.19 0.45 -11.59
C SER A 98 -13.27 -0.94 -10.95
N SER A 99 -14.23 -1.74 -11.41
CA SER A 99 -14.47 -3.12 -10.94
C SER A 99 -13.52 -4.17 -11.51
N GLU A 100 -12.63 -3.84 -12.44
CA GLU A 100 -11.66 -4.81 -12.99
C GLU A 100 -10.65 -5.33 -11.94
N SER A 101 -10.61 -4.75 -10.74
CA SER A 101 -9.74 -5.20 -9.64
C SER A 101 -10.30 -6.34 -8.77
N VAL A 102 -11.57 -6.76 -8.96
CA VAL A 102 -12.19 -7.84 -8.17
C VAL A 102 -12.38 -9.09 -9.03
N LYS A 103 -11.27 -9.62 -9.55
CA LYS A 103 -11.28 -10.97 -10.14
C LYS A 103 -11.55 -11.95 -9.00
N GLN A 104 -12.61 -12.76 -9.10
CA GLN A 104 -13.03 -13.69 -8.04
C GLN A 104 -11.85 -14.41 -7.43
N VAL A 105 -11.54 -13.94 -6.24
CA VAL A 105 -10.51 -14.44 -5.37
C VAL A 105 -11.10 -15.68 -4.70
N ASN A 106 -10.41 -16.82 -4.75
CA ASN A 106 -10.68 -17.90 -3.81
C ASN A 106 -10.34 -17.38 -2.41
N LEU A 107 -11.32 -16.80 -1.74
CA LEU A 107 -11.18 -16.26 -0.38
C LEU A 107 -11.11 -17.46 0.56
N ASN A 108 -9.90 -17.82 0.95
CA ASN A 108 -9.72 -18.73 2.06
C ASN A 108 -9.89 -17.93 3.35
N TYR A 109 -10.67 -18.45 4.29
CA TYR A 109 -10.88 -17.83 5.59
C TYR A 109 -9.99 -18.52 6.62
N THR A 110 -9.28 -17.72 7.42
CA THR A 110 -8.37 -18.22 8.45
C THR A 110 -8.78 -17.75 9.83
N CYS A 111 -8.42 -18.52 10.85
CA CYS A 111 -8.64 -18.16 12.25
C CYS A 111 -7.44 -17.39 12.79
N PRO A 112 -7.62 -16.21 13.42
CA PRO A 112 -6.51 -15.41 13.94
C PRO A 112 -5.70 -16.12 15.04
N MET A 113 -6.31 -17.10 15.73
CA MET A 113 -5.63 -17.90 16.76
C MET A 113 -5.07 -19.22 16.24
N HIS A 114 -5.56 -19.71 15.09
CA HIS A 114 -5.19 -21.01 14.54
C HIS A 114 -4.94 -20.88 13.04
N PRO A 115 -3.79 -20.34 12.62
CA PRO A 115 -3.48 -20.08 11.21
C PRO A 115 -3.39 -21.34 10.33
N GLU A 116 -3.33 -22.53 10.94
CA GLU A 116 -3.39 -23.82 10.26
C GLU A 116 -4.79 -24.13 9.68
N ILE A 117 -5.82 -23.44 10.15
CA ILE A 117 -7.21 -23.66 9.75
C ILE A 117 -7.52 -22.70 8.60
N ASN A 118 -7.61 -23.25 7.38
CA ASN A 118 -8.02 -22.52 6.19
C ASN A 118 -9.28 -23.17 5.63
N LEU A 119 -10.43 -22.50 5.76
CA LEU A 119 -11.70 -22.97 5.23
C LEU A 119 -12.12 -22.14 4.01
N PRO A 120 -12.74 -22.76 3.00
CA PRO A 120 -13.26 -22.03 1.84
C PRO A 120 -14.56 -21.28 2.13
N GLU A 121 -15.19 -21.54 3.28
CA GLU A 121 -16.48 -20.95 3.67
C GLU A 121 -16.33 -20.02 4.88
N PRO A 122 -17.11 -18.91 4.92
CA PRO A 122 -17.22 -18.08 6.11
C PRO A 122 -17.94 -18.85 7.22
N GLY A 123 -17.44 -18.74 8.45
CA GLY A 123 -18.04 -19.45 9.59
C GLY A 123 -17.19 -19.30 10.85
N ASP A 124 -17.52 -20.10 11.86
CA ASP A 124 -16.78 -20.12 13.12
C ASP A 124 -15.70 -21.21 13.11
N CYS A 125 -14.54 -20.87 13.68
CA CYS A 125 -13.43 -21.79 13.79
C CYS A 125 -13.79 -22.99 14.68
N PRO A 126 -13.65 -24.24 14.21
CA PRO A 126 -14.05 -25.43 14.97
C PRO A 126 -13.20 -25.69 16.23
N LYS A 127 -12.01 -25.10 16.32
CA LYS A 127 -11.13 -25.21 17.52
C LYS A 127 -11.42 -24.19 18.61
N CYS A 128 -11.90 -22.98 18.28
CA CYS A 128 -12.00 -21.87 19.24
C CYS A 128 -13.32 -21.09 19.20
N GLY A 129 -14.20 -21.40 18.24
CA GLY A 129 -15.52 -20.78 18.11
C GLY A 129 -15.50 -19.30 17.68
N MET A 130 -14.36 -18.74 17.28
CA MET A 130 -14.28 -17.38 16.76
C MET A 130 -14.52 -17.34 15.24
N SER A 131 -15.14 -16.25 14.78
CA SER A 131 -15.41 -16.01 13.37
C SER A 131 -14.13 -15.99 12.53
N LEU A 132 -14.14 -16.71 11.41
CA LEU A 132 -13.04 -16.78 10.46
C LEU A 132 -12.97 -15.49 9.63
N ILE A 133 -11.76 -15.00 9.40
CA ILE A 133 -11.51 -13.75 8.69
C ILE A 133 -11.02 -14.08 7.27
N PRO A 134 -11.51 -13.39 6.22
CA PRO A 134 -11.06 -13.63 4.86
C PRO A 134 -9.58 -13.29 4.69
N VAL A 135 -8.81 -14.24 4.19
CA VAL A 135 -7.46 -14.00 3.68
C VAL A 135 -7.61 -13.58 2.23
N THR A 136 -7.29 -12.33 1.94
CA THR A 136 -7.04 -11.91 0.58
C THR A 136 -5.80 -12.66 0.09
N PRO A 137 -5.87 -13.51 -0.94
CA PRO A 137 -4.66 -13.90 -1.62
C PRO A 137 -4.05 -12.60 -2.12
N THR A 138 -2.80 -12.43 -1.74
CA THR A 138 -1.87 -11.56 -2.42
C THR A 138 -2.12 -11.71 -3.91
N ASN A 139 -2.23 -10.60 -4.65
CA ASN A 139 -2.31 -10.67 -6.10
C ASN A 139 -1.03 -11.35 -6.58
N ASP A 140 -1.04 -12.68 -6.70
CA ASP A 140 0.13 -13.48 -7.07
C ASP A 140 0.69 -12.96 -8.40
N ASN A 141 -0.19 -12.42 -9.25
CA ASN A 141 0.17 -11.77 -10.49
C ASN A 141 1.10 -10.54 -10.33
N HIS A 142 1.09 -9.81 -9.21
CA HIS A 142 1.99 -8.67 -8.99
C HIS A 142 3.33 -9.12 -8.42
N GLU A 143 3.31 -9.93 -7.35
CA GLU A 143 4.53 -10.45 -6.73
C GLU A 143 5.30 -11.39 -7.67
N GLU A 144 4.61 -12.23 -8.43
CA GLU A 144 5.21 -13.09 -9.44
C GLU A 144 5.80 -12.27 -10.61
N ARG A 145 5.19 -11.13 -10.97
CA ARG A 145 5.75 -10.22 -11.98
C ARG A 145 7.02 -9.55 -11.48
N GLU A 146 7.05 -9.11 -10.23
CA GLU A 146 8.25 -8.53 -9.61
C GLU A 146 9.37 -9.57 -9.51
N TYR A 147 9.07 -10.77 -9.02
CA TYR A 147 10.02 -11.88 -8.96
C TYR A 147 10.56 -12.25 -10.35
N LYS A 148 9.68 -12.39 -11.36
CA LYS A 148 10.09 -12.68 -12.74
C LYS A 148 10.89 -11.54 -13.37
N ALA A 149 10.58 -10.28 -13.05
CA ALA A 149 11.36 -9.14 -13.53
C ALA A 149 12.79 -9.17 -12.99
N MET A 150 12.96 -9.53 -11.72
CA MET A 150 14.29 -9.70 -11.11
C MET A 150 15.03 -10.92 -11.68
N LEU A 151 14.35 -12.06 -11.83
CA LEU A 151 14.93 -13.27 -12.43
C LEU A 151 15.33 -13.08 -13.89
N LYS A 152 14.55 -12.34 -14.67
CA LYS A 152 14.88 -12.07 -16.08
C LYS A 152 16.21 -11.33 -16.20
N LYS A 153 16.44 -10.33 -15.33
CA LYS A 153 17.72 -9.61 -15.26
C LYS A 153 18.86 -10.52 -14.83
N PHE A 154 18.62 -11.40 -13.85
CA PHE A 154 19.60 -12.42 -13.44
C PHE A 154 19.98 -13.36 -14.59
N TRP A 155 19.00 -13.85 -15.36
CA TRP A 155 19.24 -14.76 -16.46
C TRP A 155 20.01 -14.10 -17.61
N ILE A 156 19.72 -12.82 -17.91
CA ILE A 156 20.54 -12.02 -18.83
C ILE A 156 21.99 -11.96 -18.32
N ALA A 157 22.21 -11.64 -17.05
CA ALA A 157 23.57 -11.56 -16.51
C ALA A 157 24.31 -12.90 -16.61
N VAL A 158 23.66 -14.01 -16.24
CA VAL A 158 24.23 -15.37 -16.32
C VAL A 158 24.61 -15.75 -17.76
N ILE A 159 23.78 -15.41 -18.74
CA ILE A 159 24.06 -15.69 -20.16
C ILE A 159 25.34 -14.98 -20.62
N PHE A 160 25.59 -13.75 -20.16
CA PHE A 160 26.79 -13.00 -20.58
C PHE A 160 28.02 -13.33 -19.73
N THR A 161 27.87 -13.70 -18.45
CA THR A 161 29.01 -14.08 -17.60
C THR A 161 29.52 -15.49 -17.88
N LEU A 162 28.66 -16.43 -18.29
CA LEU A 162 29.05 -17.80 -18.58
C LEU A 162 30.10 -17.89 -19.72
N PRO A 163 29.94 -17.23 -20.88
CA PRO A 163 30.97 -17.20 -21.91
C PRO A 163 32.26 -16.53 -21.46
N VAL A 164 32.19 -15.40 -20.73
CA VAL A 164 33.39 -14.72 -20.18
C VAL A 164 34.19 -15.66 -19.28
N PHE A 165 33.49 -16.37 -18.39
CA PHE A 165 34.09 -17.29 -17.45
C PHE A 165 34.75 -18.48 -18.14
N LEU A 166 34.08 -19.07 -19.13
CA LEU A 166 34.65 -20.16 -19.92
C LEU A 166 35.91 -19.71 -20.64
N ILE A 167 35.90 -18.53 -21.27
CA ILE A 167 37.08 -17.94 -21.92
C ILE A 167 38.24 -17.81 -20.94
N ALA A 168 37.99 -17.24 -19.75
CA ALA A 168 39.02 -17.04 -18.73
C ALA A 168 39.59 -18.36 -18.17
N MET A 169 38.75 -19.38 -17.99
CA MET A 169 39.22 -20.71 -17.55
C MET A 169 39.94 -21.48 -18.65
N LEU A 170 39.53 -21.31 -19.91
CA LEU A 170 40.15 -21.97 -21.07
C LEU A 170 41.56 -21.44 -21.33
N ASP A 171 41.83 -20.16 -21.03
CA ASP A 171 43.16 -19.55 -21.17
C ASP A 171 44.24 -20.23 -20.30
N MET A 172 43.83 -20.92 -19.23
CA MET A 172 44.73 -21.64 -18.32
C MET A 172 44.84 -23.14 -18.64
N VAL A 173 43.97 -23.69 -19.50
CA VAL A 173 44.05 -25.08 -19.98
C VAL A 173 45.07 -25.15 -21.13
N LYS A 174 46.34 -25.27 -20.73
CA LYS A 174 47.46 -25.51 -21.65
C LYS A 174 47.26 -26.84 -22.39
N GLY A 175 46.73 -26.79 -23.62
CA GLY A 175 46.51 -27.99 -24.43
C GLY A 175 45.47 -27.86 -25.56
N VAL A 176 44.62 -26.84 -25.51
CA VAL A 176 43.79 -26.43 -26.66
C VAL A 176 44.54 -25.31 -27.39
N GLY A 177 44.93 -25.52 -28.65
CA GLY A 177 45.67 -24.57 -29.48
C GLY A 177 44.91 -23.29 -29.85
N LEU A 178 44.37 -22.58 -28.86
CA LEU A 178 43.61 -21.34 -29.02
C LEU A 178 44.51 -20.15 -29.40
N GLU A 179 45.82 -20.25 -29.15
CA GLU A 179 46.83 -19.29 -29.62
C GLU A 179 46.96 -19.24 -31.15
N GLU A 180 46.57 -20.31 -31.85
CA GLU A 180 46.68 -20.41 -33.31
C GLU A 180 45.41 -19.94 -34.05
N LEU A 181 44.27 -19.88 -33.36
CA LEU A 181 42.99 -19.47 -33.95
C LEU A 181 42.71 -17.99 -33.81
N PHE A 182 43.18 -17.30 -32.77
CA PHE A 182 42.93 -15.86 -32.59
C PHE A 182 44.07 -15.12 -31.87
N PRO A 183 44.54 -13.97 -32.41
CA PRO A 183 45.57 -13.17 -31.76
C PRO A 183 45.08 -12.57 -30.43
N ILE A 184 45.97 -12.48 -29.43
CA ILE A 184 45.72 -11.94 -28.08
C ILE A 184 45.04 -10.56 -28.07
N ARG A 185 45.27 -9.76 -29.12
CA ARG A 185 44.65 -8.44 -29.31
C ARG A 185 43.15 -8.51 -29.56
N THR A 186 42.68 -9.52 -30.29
CA THR A 186 41.26 -9.74 -30.59
C THR A 186 40.53 -10.26 -29.35
N TRP A 187 41.16 -11.13 -28.56
CA TRP A 187 40.64 -11.59 -27.26
C TRP A 187 40.37 -10.45 -26.29
N ASN A 188 41.29 -9.48 -26.18
CA ASN A 188 41.10 -8.31 -25.32
C ASN A 188 39.93 -7.41 -25.77
N TRP A 189 39.70 -7.27 -27.08
CA TRP A 189 38.55 -6.52 -27.62
C TRP A 189 37.23 -7.24 -27.34
N ILE A 190 37.18 -8.57 -27.51
CA ILE A 190 36.01 -9.37 -27.18
C ILE A 190 35.70 -9.26 -25.69
N GLN A 191 36.71 -9.32 -24.83
CA GLN A 191 36.54 -9.17 -23.39
C GLN A 191 36.01 -7.78 -22.99
N MET A 192 36.46 -6.71 -23.66
CA MET A 192 35.88 -5.38 -23.48
C MET A 192 34.40 -5.34 -23.87
N PHE A 193 34.06 -5.85 -25.06
CA PHE A 193 32.69 -5.84 -25.55
C PHE A 193 31.73 -6.70 -24.71
N LEU A 194 32.22 -7.79 -24.11
CA LEU A 194 31.39 -8.70 -23.34
C LEU A 194 31.17 -8.21 -21.89
N THR A 195 32.10 -7.42 -21.35
CA THR A 195 32.01 -6.86 -19.99
C THR A 195 31.22 -5.56 -19.90
N ILE A 196 31.23 -4.73 -20.96
CA ILE A 196 30.50 -3.44 -20.99
C ILE A 196 28.98 -3.61 -20.76
N PRO A 197 28.26 -4.49 -21.50
CA PRO A 197 26.83 -4.69 -21.29
C PRO A 197 26.53 -5.31 -19.93
N VAL A 198 27.38 -6.20 -19.42
CA VAL A 198 27.20 -6.83 -18.10
C VAL A 198 27.27 -5.78 -17.00
N VAL A 199 28.30 -4.93 -16.99
CA VAL A 199 28.47 -3.90 -15.95
C VAL A 199 27.40 -2.83 -16.06
N PHE A 200 27.04 -2.40 -17.27
CA PHE A 200 26.02 -1.37 -17.46
C PHE A 200 24.62 -1.87 -17.08
N TYR A 201 24.29 -3.12 -17.42
CA TYR A 201 22.96 -3.70 -17.17
C TYR A 201 22.81 -4.25 -15.74
N ALA A 202 23.86 -4.82 -15.16
CA ALA A 202 23.84 -5.32 -13.77
C ALA A 202 24.13 -4.21 -12.74
N GLY A 203 24.97 -3.23 -13.08
CA GLY A 203 25.33 -2.11 -12.20
C GLY A 203 24.39 -0.92 -12.26
N GLY A 204 23.66 -0.72 -13.36
CA GLY A 204 22.74 0.42 -13.54
C GLY A 204 21.37 0.27 -12.88
N THR A 205 21.08 -0.86 -12.24
CA THR A 205 19.77 -1.13 -11.60
C THR A 205 19.84 -1.35 -10.08
N PHE A 206 20.98 -1.06 -9.46
CA PHE A 206 21.08 -0.85 -8.01
C PHE A 206 20.71 0.60 -7.68
#